data_AF-A0A9P0FIB4-F1
#
_entry.id   AF-A0A9P0FIB4-F1
#
_cell.length_a   1.000
_cell.length_b   1.000
_cell.length_c   1.000
_cell.angle_alpha   90.00
_cell.angle_beta   90.00
_cell.angle_gamma   90.00
#
_symmetry.space_group_name_H-M   'P 1'
#
loop_
_entity.id
_entity.type
_entity.pdbx_description
1 polymer ?
#
loop_
_entity_poly.entity_id
_entity_poly.type
_entity_poly.pdbx_seq_one_letter_code
_entity_poly.pdbx_strand_id
1 'polypeptide(L)'
;MSESGDFVREKLIQYGLESFTDTFKENKIDESIWSSLKGEILKDLIPQVGLRIKFQQQIRFNLFNLIAQILTNLFSVQSVEHVIEEDSGPIDVTFLLTGPLKISPEKK
;
A
#
# COMPACT_ATOMS: atom_id res chain seq x y z
N MET A 1 -28.46 -9.82 5.21
CA MET A 1 -28.33 -8.73 4.20
C MET A 1 -26.86 -8.37 4.15
N SER A 2 -26.25 -8.45 2.98
CA SER A 2 -24.80 -8.60 2.81
C SER A 2 -24.00 -7.33 3.15
N GLU A 3 -22.98 -7.45 3.99
CA GLU A 3 -22.04 -6.39 4.45
C GLU A 3 -21.37 -5.58 3.33
N SER A 4 -21.34 -6.09 2.09
CA SER A 4 -20.68 -5.43 0.95
C SER A 4 -21.37 -4.15 0.46
N GLY A 5 -22.66 -3.94 0.78
CA GLY A 5 -23.38 -2.73 0.37
C GLY A 5 -22.93 -1.46 1.10
N ASP A 6 -22.35 -1.62 2.29
CA ASP A 6 -22.03 -0.51 3.18
C ASP A 6 -20.66 0.10 2.88
N PHE A 7 -19.66 -0.70 2.52
CA PHE A 7 -18.29 -0.22 2.26
C PHE A 7 -18.24 0.93 1.24
N VAL A 8 -18.84 0.72 0.06
CA VAL A 8 -18.79 1.70 -1.05
C VAL A 8 -19.49 3.00 -0.64
N ARG A 9 -20.66 2.89 -0.02
CA ARG A 9 -21.44 4.04 0.46
C ARG A 9 -20.67 4.81 1.53
N GLU A 10 -20.11 4.12 2.52
CA GLU A 10 -19.33 4.73 3.59
C GLU A 10 -18.10 5.46 3.07
N LYS A 11 -17.38 4.86 2.10
CA LYS A 11 -16.22 5.53 1.48
C LYS A 11 -16.62 6.75 0.67
N LEU A 12 -17.72 6.68 -0.08
CA LEU A 12 -18.22 7.84 -0.80
C LEU A 12 -18.61 8.98 0.15
N ILE A 13 -19.29 8.69 1.26
CA ILE A 13 -19.60 9.69 2.30
C ILE A 13 -18.31 10.26 2.90
N GLN A 14 -17.36 9.40 3.29
CA GLN A 14 -16.07 9.82 3.84
C GLN A 14 -15.31 10.76 2.89
N TYR A 15 -15.48 10.59 1.58
CA TYR A 15 -14.79 11.39 0.57
C TYR A 15 -15.60 12.61 0.10
N GLY A 16 -16.82 12.83 0.64
CA GLY A 16 -17.72 13.90 0.22
C GLY A 16 -18.29 13.69 -1.19
N LEU A 17 -18.51 12.44 -1.58
CA LEU A 17 -18.99 11.96 -2.88
C LEU A 17 -20.29 11.16 -2.75
N GLU A 18 -21.05 11.37 -1.66
CA GLU A 18 -22.30 10.66 -1.37
C GLU A 18 -23.35 10.77 -2.50
N SER A 19 -23.33 11.84 -3.28
CA SER A 19 -24.20 12.03 -4.44
C SER A 19 -23.98 11.01 -5.56
N PHE A 20 -22.85 10.31 -5.57
CA PHE A 20 -22.54 9.27 -6.56
C PHE A 20 -22.90 7.86 -6.05
N THR A 21 -23.49 7.72 -4.85
CA THR A 21 -23.80 6.41 -4.26
C THR A 21 -24.69 5.56 -5.18
N ASP A 22 -25.74 6.16 -5.74
CA ASP A 22 -26.65 5.45 -6.64
C ASP A 22 -25.96 5.05 -7.95
N THR A 23 -25.13 5.93 -8.52
CA THR A 23 -24.33 5.62 -9.72
C THR A 23 -23.40 4.44 -9.49
N PHE A 24 -22.69 4.40 -8.36
CA PHE A 24 -21.81 3.29 -8.02
C PHE A 24 -22.59 1.99 -7.80
N LYS A 25 -23.77 2.07 -7.17
CA LYS A 25 -24.66 0.93 -6.94
C LYS A 25 -25.22 0.37 -8.24
N GLU A 26 -25.69 1.23 -9.15
CA GLU A 26 -26.23 0.84 -10.46
C GLU A 26 -25.17 0.16 -11.34
N ASN A 27 -23.93 0.64 -11.26
CA ASN A 27 -22.78 0.05 -11.96
C ASN A 27 -22.18 -1.17 -11.22
N LYS A 28 -22.83 -1.63 -10.15
CA LYS A 28 -22.41 -2.79 -9.33
C LYS A 28 -20.95 -2.68 -8.86
N ILE A 29 -20.55 -1.47 -8.47
CA ILE A 29 -19.26 -1.24 -7.85
C ILE A 29 -19.30 -1.77 -6.43
N ASP A 30 -18.36 -2.65 -6.11
CA ASP A 30 -18.16 -3.23 -4.78
C ASP A 30 -16.72 -2.95 -4.28
N GLU A 31 -16.41 -3.44 -3.07
CA GLU A 31 -15.09 -3.29 -2.46
C GLU A 31 -13.99 -3.93 -3.30
N SER A 32 -14.26 -5.06 -3.96
CA SER A 32 -13.25 -5.84 -4.69
C SER A 32 -12.71 -5.06 -5.90
N ILE A 33 -13.56 -4.29 -6.57
CA ILE A 33 -13.18 -3.50 -7.75
C ILE A 33 -12.91 -2.03 -7.43
N TRP A 34 -13.21 -1.56 -6.21
CA TRP A 34 -13.01 -0.18 -5.77
C TRP A 34 -11.59 0.36 -6.03
N SER A 35 -10.57 -0.44 -5.69
CA SER A 35 -9.16 -0.07 -5.89
C SER A 35 -8.72 -0.07 -7.37
N SER A 36 -9.52 -0.65 -8.25
CA SER A 36 -9.25 -0.78 -9.67
C SER A 36 -9.89 0.32 -10.53
N LEU A 37 -10.67 1.23 -9.94
CA LEU A 37 -11.35 2.31 -10.65
C LEU A 37 -10.37 3.37 -11.16
N LYS A 38 -10.17 3.44 -12.48
CA LYS A 38 -9.25 4.38 -13.15
C LYS A 38 -9.74 4.70 -14.56
N GLY A 39 -9.16 5.74 -15.17
CA GLY A 39 -9.36 6.05 -16.58
C GLY A 39 -10.83 6.34 -16.93
N GLU A 40 -11.32 5.74 -18.01
CA GLU A 40 -12.67 5.96 -18.55
C GLU A 40 -13.77 5.51 -17.57
N ILE A 41 -13.60 4.39 -16.88
CA ILE A 41 -14.59 3.90 -15.89
C ILE A 41 -14.86 4.95 -14.81
N LEU A 42 -13.80 5.62 -14.34
CA LEU A 42 -13.95 6.66 -13.33
C LEU A 42 -14.61 7.93 -13.90
N LYS A 43 -14.52 8.19 -15.20
CA LYS A 43 -15.23 9.32 -15.84
C LYS A 43 -16.72 9.07 -15.90
N ASP A 44 -17.13 7.83 -16.16
CA ASP A 44 -18.55 7.43 -16.20
C ASP A 44 -19.18 7.50 -14.81
N LEU A 45 -18.43 7.11 -13.77
CA LEU A 45 -18.87 7.15 -12.38
C LEU A 45 -18.85 8.56 -11.78
N ILE A 46 -17.84 9.36 -12.10
CA ILE A 46 -17.63 10.71 -11.56
C ILE A 46 -17.28 11.66 -12.72
N PRO A 47 -18.26 12.33 -13.34
CA PRO A 47 -18.03 13.18 -14.52
C PRO A 47 -17.19 14.43 -14.25
N GLN A 48 -17.13 14.90 -13.01
CA GLN A 48 -16.40 16.12 -12.64
C GLN A 48 -14.91 15.84 -12.42
N VAL A 49 -14.04 16.50 -13.19
CA VAL A 49 -12.58 16.32 -13.15
C VAL A 49 -12.00 16.52 -11.74
N GLY A 50 -12.40 17.60 -11.05
CA GLY A 50 -11.89 17.92 -9.72
C GLY A 50 -12.24 16.84 -8.68
N LEU A 51 -13.45 16.27 -8.77
CA LEU A 51 -13.88 15.20 -7.87
C LEU A 51 -13.15 13.89 -8.14
N ARG A 52 -12.87 13.57 -9.41
CA ARG A 52 -12.02 12.41 -9.75
C ARG A 52 -10.61 12.53 -9.18
N ILE A 53 -10.00 13.70 -9.28
CA ILE A 53 -8.66 13.92 -8.72
C ILE A 53 -8.67 13.72 -7.21
N LYS A 54 -9.68 14.27 -6.51
CA LYS A 54 -9.86 14.04 -5.06
C LYS A 54 -10.02 12.57 -4.72
N PHE A 55 -10.88 11.85 -5.45
CA PHE A 55 -11.09 10.41 -5.28
C PHE A 55 -9.76 9.63 -5.41
N GLN A 56 -8.99 9.89 -6.46
CA GLN A 56 -7.70 9.25 -6.68
C GLN A 56 -6.64 9.61 -5.62
N GLN A 57 -6.67 10.83 -5.09
CA GLN A 57 -5.81 11.21 -3.96
C GLN A 57 -6.18 10.42 -2.70
N GLN A 58 -7.47 10.26 -2.41
CA GLN A 58 -7.93 9.49 -1.24
C GLN A 58 -7.54 8.00 -1.33
N ILE A 59 -7.69 7.37 -2.50
CA ILE A 59 -7.22 5.99 -2.70
C ILE A 59 -5.71 5.87 -2.44
N ARG A 60 -4.92 6.78 -3.00
CA ARG A 60 -3.45 6.78 -2.81
C ARG A 60 -3.06 7.02 -1.36
N PHE A 61 -3.73 7.95 -0.68
CA PHE A 61 -3.48 8.24 0.72
C PHE A 61 -3.75 7.02 1.61
N ASN A 62 -4.86 6.33 1.38
CA ASN A 62 -5.20 5.11 2.14
C ASN A 62 -4.20 3.98 1.90
N LEU A 63 -3.77 3.78 0.65
CA LEU A 63 -2.73 2.80 0.32
C LEU A 63 -1.40 3.15 0.99
N PHE A 64 -0.99 4.42 0.94
CA PHE A 64 0.24 4.89 1.57
C PHE A 64 0.21 4.67 3.09
N ASN A 65 -0.90 5.02 3.74
CA ASN A 65 -1.06 4.82 5.19
C ASN A 65 -1.01 3.33 5.57
N LEU A 66 -1.64 2.45 4.78
CA LEU A 66 -1.56 1.02 5.00
C LEU A 66 -0.12 0.51 4.88
N ILE A 67 0.60 0.93 3.83
CA ILE A 67 2.02 0.55 3.64
C ILE A 67 2.87 1.07 4.80
N ALA A 68 2.69 2.32 5.21
CA ALA A 68 3.43 2.92 6.32
C ALA A 68 3.21 2.16 7.64
N GLN A 69 1.96 1.74 7.91
CA GLN A 69 1.64 0.91 9.08
C GLN A 69 2.32 -0.45 9.02
N ILE A 70 2.25 -1.14 7.86
CA ILE A 70 2.89 -2.44 7.67
C ILE A 70 4.40 -2.34 7.87
N LEU A 71 5.05 -1.34 7.26
CA LEU A 71 6.49 -1.13 7.40
C LEU A 71 6.89 -0.82 8.84
N THR A 72 6.12 0.01 9.55
CA THR A 72 6.35 0.32 10.97
C THR A 72 6.26 -0.93 11.84
N ASN A 73 5.25 -1.76 11.60
CA ASN A 73 5.06 -3.01 12.33
C ASN A 73 6.19 -4.01 12.05
N LEU A 74 6.60 -4.17 10.79
CA LEU A 74 7.72 -5.03 10.41
C LEU A 74 9.04 -4.61 11.07
N PHE A 75 9.33 -3.30 11.10
CA PHE A 75 10.53 -2.76 11.75
C PHE A 75 10.51 -2.96 13.27
N SER A 76 9.33 -2.84 13.89
CA SER A 76 9.14 -3.07 15.31
C SER A 76 9.35 -4.55 15.70
N VAL A 77 8.83 -5.49 14.89
CA VAL A 77 8.96 -6.93 15.15
C VAL A 77 10.41 -7.44 15.02
N GLN A 78 11.21 -6.86 14.10
CA GLN A 78 12.64 -7.19 13.97
C GLN A 78 13.50 -6.83 15.19
N SER A 79 12.98 -6.02 16.12
CA SER A 79 13.70 -5.65 17.35
C SER A 79 13.53 -6.68 18.48
N VAL A 80 12.74 -7.76 18.28
CA VAL A 80 12.40 -8.74 19.34
C VAL A 80 13.17 -10.07 19.20
N GLU A 81 13.81 -10.37 18.07
CA GLU A 81 14.53 -11.65 17.87
C GLU A 81 16.04 -11.63 18.18
N HIS A 82 16.58 -10.56 18.77
CA HIS A 82 18.01 -10.50 19.13
C HIS A 82 18.23 -10.38 20.64
N VAL A 83 17.77 -11.40 21.38
CA VAL A 83 18.29 -11.73 22.72
C VAL A 83 18.50 -13.24 22.79
N ILE A 84 19.59 -13.70 22.20
CA ILE A 84 20.33 -14.85 22.72
C ILE A 84 21.75 -14.34 22.89
N GLU A 85 22.07 -13.88 24.09
CA GLU A 85 23.46 -13.71 24.53
C GLU A 85 24.14 -15.07 24.45
N GLU A 86 25.29 -15.18 23.77
CA GLU A 86 26.54 -15.66 24.37
C GLU A 86 27.74 -15.18 23.52
N ASP A 87 28.56 -14.34 24.14
CA ASP A 87 30.02 -14.22 24.01
C ASP A 87 30.68 -14.57 22.64
N SER A 88 30.99 -13.56 21.82
CA SER A 88 32.18 -13.61 20.94
C SER A 88 32.49 -12.29 20.22
N GLY A 89 33.27 -11.42 20.89
CA GLY A 89 34.14 -10.40 20.26
C GLY A 89 33.50 -9.32 19.36
N PRO A 90 34.25 -8.26 19.00
CA PRO A 90 33.77 -7.28 18.03
C PRO A 90 33.77 -7.90 16.62
N ILE A 91 32.61 -7.93 15.98
CA ILE A 91 32.42 -8.37 14.61
C ILE A 91 33.06 -7.33 13.66
N ASP A 92 34.11 -7.73 12.94
CA ASP A 92 34.72 -6.90 11.89
C ASP A 92 33.85 -6.91 10.62
N VAL A 93 33.21 -5.78 10.35
CA VAL A 93 32.28 -5.57 9.23
C VAL A 93 32.93 -4.91 8.01
N THR A 94 34.27 -4.80 7.97
CA THR A 94 34.99 -4.12 6.88
C THR A 94 34.70 -4.73 5.50
N PHE A 95 34.36 -6.02 5.45
CA PHE A 95 33.97 -6.73 4.21
C PHE A 95 32.68 -6.18 3.56
N LEU A 96 31.79 -5.54 4.31
CA LEU A 96 30.53 -5.00 3.77
C LEU A 96 30.70 -3.69 2.98
N LEU A 97 31.84 -3.00 3.15
CA LEU A 97 32.13 -1.73 2.48
C LEU A 97 32.91 -1.89 1.18
N THR A 98 33.54 -3.03 0.95
CA THR A 98 34.25 -3.32 -0.30
C THR A 98 33.41 -4.34 -1.08
N GLY A 99 32.81 -3.90 -2.19
CA GLY A 99 31.94 -4.70 -3.06
C GLY A 99 32.53 -6.06 -3.49
N PRO A 100 31.73 -6.91 -4.18
CA PRO A 100 32.01 -8.34 -4.31
C PRO A 100 33.42 -8.60 -4.86
N LEU A 101 34.17 -9.44 -4.15
CA LEU A 101 35.49 -9.93 -4.54
C LEU A 101 35.43 -10.48 -5.97
N LYS A 102 36.12 -9.80 -6.90
CA LYS A 102 36.41 -10.33 -8.23
C LYS A 102 37.36 -11.51 -8.05
N ILE A 103 36.83 -12.72 -8.17
CA ILE A 103 37.64 -13.93 -8.26
C ILE A 103 38.31 -13.88 -9.65
N SER A 104 39.61 -13.54 -9.68
CA SER A 104 40.43 -13.69 -10.89
C SER A 104 40.89 -15.14 -10.98
N PRO A 105 40.70 -15.86 -12.10
CA PRO A 105 41.13 -17.23 -12.19
C PRO A 105 42.67 -17.27 -12.29
N GLU A 106 43.31 -18.04 -11.42
CA GLU A 106 44.74 -18.37 -11.51
C GLU A 106 45.05 -18.97 -12.88
N LYS A 107 46.03 -18.40 -13.58
CA LYS A 107 46.68 -19.08 -14.70
C LYS A 107 47.68 -20.09 -14.13
N LYS A 108 47.53 -21.35 -14.55
CA LYS A 108 48.55 -22.39 -14.45
C LYS A 108 49.87 -21.98 -15.08
#